data_AF-A0A832HL64-F1
#
_entry.id   AF-A0A832HL64-F1
#
_cell.length_a   1.000
_cell.length_b   1.000
_cell.length_c   1.000
_cell.angle_alpha   90.00
_cell.angle_beta   90.00
_cell.angle_gamma   90.00
#
_symmetry.space_group_name_H-M   'P 1'
#
loop_
_entity.id
_entity.type
_entity.pdbx_description
1 polymer ?
#
loop_
_entity_poly.entity_id
_entity_poly.type
_entity_poly.pdbx_seq_one_letter_code
_entity_poly.pdbx_strand_id
1 'polypeptide(L)'
;MRPDGGYVLEIRSVAPDGKIEAGYFNPNSIHVGKAEASQEGGNVKVFIELRDVNYPGSTYRLSYDPDNDRLAGTYYQAVARETYDVFFVRTKP
;
A
#
# COMPACT_ATOMS: atom_id res chain seq x y z
N MET A 1 -6.17 -13.23 -6.91
CA MET A 1 -6.34 -11.99 -6.13
C MET A 1 -6.53 -12.39 -4.68
N ARG A 2 -5.57 -12.09 -3.80
CA ARG A 2 -5.74 -12.37 -2.36
C ARG A 2 -6.52 -11.22 -1.72
N PRO A 3 -7.61 -11.44 -0.97
CA PRO A 3 -8.01 -10.47 0.04
C PRO A 3 -6.88 -10.42 1.07
N ASP A 4 -6.48 -9.23 1.50
CA ASP A 4 -5.19 -8.96 2.16
C ASP A 4 -5.04 -9.56 3.58
N GLY A 5 -5.75 -10.63 3.93
CA GLY A 5 -5.57 -11.37 5.18
C GLY A 5 -5.99 -10.60 6.44
N GLY A 6 -6.72 -9.49 6.29
CA GLY A 6 -7.05 -8.57 7.38
C GLY A 6 -5.99 -7.50 7.64
N TYR A 7 -5.03 -7.33 6.72
CA TYR A 7 -4.02 -6.27 6.82
C TYR A 7 -4.65 -4.92 6.52
N VAL A 8 -4.16 -3.88 7.18
CA VAL A 8 -4.67 -2.52 7.03
C VAL A 8 -3.56 -1.62 6.52
N LEU A 9 -3.82 -0.96 5.39
CA LEU A 9 -3.07 0.20 4.94
C LEU A 9 -3.86 1.46 5.32
N GLU A 10 -3.38 2.16 6.33
CA GLU A 10 -3.96 3.42 6.79
C GLU A 10 -3.30 4.58 6.02
N ILE A 11 -4.11 5.45 5.41
CA ILE A 11 -3.66 6.70 4.79
C ILE A 11 -4.22 7.85 5.64
N ARG A 12 -3.36 8.55 6.38
CA ARG A 12 -3.78 9.63 7.30
C ARG A 12 -3.83 10.97 6.61
N SER A 13 -2.82 11.26 5.79
CA SER A 13 -2.71 12.50 5.04
C SER A 13 -1.86 12.31 3.79
N VAL A 14 -2.07 13.16 2.79
CA VAL A 14 -1.25 13.27 1.58
C VAL A 14 -0.81 14.71 1.45
N ALA A 15 0.51 14.94 1.48
CA ALA A 15 1.10 16.25 1.33
C ALA A 15 1.06 16.73 -0.14
N PRO A 16 1.19 18.04 -0.41
CA PRO A 16 1.17 18.58 -1.77
C PRO A 16 2.28 18.03 -2.69
N ASP A 17 3.40 17.58 -2.13
CA ASP A 17 4.50 16.94 -2.86
C ASP A 17 4.28 15.44 -3.09
N GLY A 18 3.13 14.91 -2.68
CA GLY A 18 2.75 13.51 -2.83
C GLY A 18 3.20 12.61 -1.69
N LYS A 19 3.95 13.09 -0.69
CA LYS A 19 4.29 12.23 0.47
C LYS A 19 3.05 11.85 1.25
N ILE A 20 2.96 10.57 1.63
CA ILE A 20 1.85 10.05 2.41
C ILE A 20 2.30 9.83 3.84
N GLU A 21 1.50 10.27 4.80
CA GLU A 21 1.57 9.75 6.16
C GLU A 21 0.74 8.46 6.24
N ALA A 22 1.43 7.31 6.30
CA ALA A 22 0.81 6.00 6.24
C ALA A 22 1.15 5.11 7.45
N GLY A 23 0.19 4.27 7.81
CA GLY A 23 0.38 3.14 8.72
C GLY A 23 0.14 1.82 8.00
N TYR A 24 0.85 0.76 8.38
CA TYR A 24 0.61 -0.58 7.88
C TYR A 24 0.55 -1.59 9.02
N PHE A 25 -0.46 -2.47 9.00
CA PHE A 25 -0.75 -3.39 10.11
C PHE A 25 -0.93 -4.83 9.61
N ASN A 26 -0.18 -5.76 10.19
CA ASN A 26 -0.32 -7.20 9.97
C ASN A 26 0.08 -8.00 11.23
N PRO A 27 -0.89 -8.34 12.09
CA PRO A 27 -1.88 -7.43 12.66
C PRO A 27 -1.24 -6.30 13.49
N ASN A 28 0.04 -6.43 13.86
CA ASN A 28 0.82 -5.38 14.51
C ASN A 28 1.34 -4.36 13.50
N SER A 29 1.71 -3.17 13.97
CA SER A 29 2.33 -2.15 13.11
C SER A 29 3.65 -2.65 12.54
N ILE A 30 3.85 -2.41 11.25
CA ILE A 30 5.13 -2.59 10.55
C ILE A 30 5.60 -1.22 10.10
N HIS A 31 6.89 -0.95 10.26
CA HIS A 31 7.43 0.35 9.88
C HIS A 31 7.32 0.60 8.36
N VAL A 32 6.67 1.72 8.01
CA VAL A 32 6.60 2.24 6.65
C VAL A 32 7.83 3.11 6.42
N GLY A 33 8.75 2.63 5.57
CA GLY A 33 9.98 3.36 5.23
C GLY A 33 9.76 4.45 4.18
N LYS A 34 8.80 4.25 3.27
CA LYS A 34 8.43 5.23 2.24
C LYS A 34 6.96 5.09 1.88
N ALA A 35 6.28 6.22 1.67
CA ALA A 35 4.92 6.23 1.15
C ALA A 35 4.68 7.48 0.29
N GLU A 36 4.25 7.27 -0.95
CA GLU A 36 4.09 8.33 -1.95
C GLU A 36 2.84 8.10 -2.80
N ALA A 37 2.14 9.19 -3.11
CA ALA A 37 1.09 9.27 -4.09
C ALA A 37 1.61 10.01 -5.33
N SER A 38 1.21 9.55 -6.51
CA SER A 38 1.47 10.26 -7.76
C SER A 38 0.27 10.17 -8.70
N GLN A 39 0.29 10.96 -9.77
CA GLN A 39 -0.68 10.85 -10.85
C GLN A 39 0.02 10.38 -12.12
N GLU A 40 -0.53 9.36 -12.76
CA GLU A 40 -0.02 8.81 -14.01
C GLU A 40 -1.20 8.52 -14.96
N GLY A 41 -1.24 9.21 -16.10
CA GLY A 41 -2.31 9.05 -17.08
C GLY A 41 -3.71 9.29 -16.51
N GLY A 42 -3.85 10.24 -15.57
CA GLY A 42 -5.10 10.54 -14.87
C GLY A 42 -5.46 9.59 -13.71
N ASN A 43 -4.65 8.56 -13.46
CA ASN A 43 -4.87 7.62 -12.36
C ASN A 43 -4.01 7.99 -11.15
N VAL A 44 -4.60 7.90 -9.95
CA VAL A 44 -3.85 8.02 -8.70
C VAL A 44 -3.09 6.71 -8.45
N LYS A 45 -1.78 6.83 -8.26
CA LYS A 45 -0.88 5.73 -7.88
C LYS A 45 -0.46 5.90 -6.44
N VAL A 46 -0.31 4.79 -5.73
CA VAL A 46 0.21 4.75 -4.36
C VAL A 46 1.36 3.75 -4.30
N PHE A 47 2.51 4.22 -3.83
CA PHE A 47 3.68 3.40 -3.54
C PHE A 47 3.89 3.35 -2.03
N ILE A 48 4.08 2.16 -1.47
CA ILE A 48 4.44 1.94 -0.06
C ILE A 48 5.65 1.03 0.00
N GLU A 49 6.63 1.35 0.84
CA GLU A 49 7.75 0.49 1.21
C GLU A 49 7.68 0.16 2.70
N LEU A 50 7.74 -1.14 3.02
CA LEU A 50 7.81 -1.65 4.37
C LEU A 50 9.27 -1.98 4.72
N ARG A 51 9.75 -1.48 5.86
CA ARG A 51 11.13 -1.64 6.36
C ARG A 51 11.16 -2.08 7.82
N ASP A 52 11.21 -3.38 8.04
CA ASP A 52 11.26 -3.98 9.39
C ASP A 52 11.98 -5.35 9.35
N VAL A 53 12.13 -6.01 10.51
CA VAL A 53 12.90 -7.26 10.68
C VAL A 53 12.52 -8.35 9.66
N ASN A 54 11.24 -8.47 9.30
CA ASN A 54 10.73 -9.42 8.29
C ASN A 54 10.28 -8.75 6.99
N TYR A 55 10.58 -7.46 6.84
CA TYR A 55 10.18 -6.62 5.71
C TYR A 55 11.39 -5.81 5.25
N PRO A 56 12.39 -6.41 4.59
CA PRO A 56 13.60 -5.69 4.19
C PRO A 56 13.40 -4.89 2.89
N GLY A 57 12.35 -4.08 2.81
CA GLY A 57 11.96 -3.34 1.61
C GLY A 57 10.89 -4.04 0.77
N SER A 58 9.90 -4.69 1.40
CA SER A 58 8.72 -5.18 0.67
C SER A 58 7.91 -3.98 0.18
N THR A 59 7.31 -4.06 -1.01
CA THR A 59 6.67 -2.88 -1.61
C THR A 59 5.26 -3.15 -2.12
N TYR A 60 4.40 -2.14 -1.99
CA TYR A 60 3.12 -2.08 -2.68
C TYR A 60 3.21 -1.07 -3.83
N ARG A 61 2.68 -1.45 -4.99
CA ARG A 61 2.45 -0.57 -6.13
C ARG A 61 0.99 -0.66 -6.52
N LEU A 62 0.22 0.34 -6.11
CA LEU A 62 -1.24 0.34 -6.17
C LEU A 62 -1.72 1.46 -7.09
N SER A 63 -2.88 1.25 -7.70
CA SER A 63 -3.68 2.26 -8.39
C SER A 63 -5.02 2.37 -7.71
N TYR A 64 -5.52 3.60 -7.56
CA TYR A 64 -6.88 3.83 -7.08
C TYR A 64 -7.88 3.52 -8.18
N ASP A 65 -8.83 2.66 -7.85
CA ASP A 65 -9.97 2.25 -8.67
C ASP A 65 -11.22 2.97 -8.10
N PRO A 66 -11.64 4.08 -8.72
CA PRO A 66 -12.74 4.89 -8.20
C PRO A 66 -14.11 4.19 -8.35
N ASP A 67 -14.25 3.28 -9.31
CA ASP A 67 -15.51 2.56 -9.55
C ASP A 67 -15.82 1.57 -8.43
N ASN A 68 -14.77 1.06 -7.76
CA ASN A 68 -14.88 0.08 -6.68
C ASN A 68 -14.43 0.60 -5.31
N ASP A 69 -14.02 1.87 -5.23
CA ASP A 69 -13.43 2.52 -4.04
C ASP A 69 -12.36 1.66 -3.34
N ARG A 70 -11.35 1.26 -4.13
CA ARG A 70 -10.26 0.40 -3.66
C ARG A 70 -8.91 0.82 -4.22
N LEU A 71 -7.85 0.38 -3.55
CA LEU A 71 -6.49 0.40 -4.08
C LEU A 71 -6.14 -1.00 -4.56
N ALA A 72 -5.79 -1.17 -5.84
CA ALA A 72 -5.45 -2.47 -6.41
C ALA A 72 -4.10 -2.42 -7.13
N GLY A 73 -3.36 -3.53 -7.10
CA GLY A 73 -2.06 -3.63 -7.76
C GLY A 73 -1.23 -4.78 -7.22
N THR A 74 0.07 -4.55 -7.05
CA THR A 74 1.01 -5.62 -6.68
C THR A 74 1.67 -5.39 -5.34
N TYR A 75 1.93 -6.50 -4.63
CA TYR A 75 2.77 -6.58 -3.45
C TYR A 75 4.00 -7.42 -3.77
N TYR A 76 5.19 -6.82 -3.66
CA TYR A 76 6.47 -7.53 -3.75
C TYR A 76 6.95 -7.90 -2.34
N GLN A 77 7.04 -9.20 -2.06
CA GLN A 77 7.55 -9.77 -0.81
C GLN A 77 9.07 -9.92 -0.95
N ALA A 78 9.84 -9.12 -0.22
CA ALA A 78 11.29 -8.99 -0.43
C ALA A 78 12.12 -10.22 0.02
N VAL A 79 11.66 -10.98 1.01
CA VAL A 79 12.33 -12.18 1.53
C VAL A 79 12.18 -13.37 0.56
N ALA A 80 10.96 -13.62 0.10
CA ALA A 80 10.60 -14.68 -0.85
C ALA A 80 10.91 -14.29 -2.31
N ARG A 81 11.05 -12.99 -2.58
CA ARG A 81 11.24 -12.43 -3.94
C ARG A 81 10.10 -12.78 -4.89
N GLU A 82 8.89 -12.77 -4.35
CA GLU A 82 7.66 -13.05 -5.09
C GLU A 82 6.77 -11.82 -5.15
N THR A 83 5.98 -11.73 -6.22
CA THR A 83 5.02 -10.65 -6.44
C THR A 83 3.62 -11.23 -6.47
N TYR A 84 2.69 -10.60 -5.78
CA TYR A 84 1.29 -11.02 -5.71
C TYR A 84 0.34 -9.89 -6.09
N ASP A 85 -0.76 -10.23 -6.75
CA ASP A 85 -1.86 -9.30 -6.97
C ASP A 85 -2.73 -9.17 -5.71
N VAL A 86 -2.90 -7.93 -5.26
CA VAL A 86 -3.53 -7.54 -3.99
C VAL A 86 -4.51 -6.37 -4.19
N PHE A 87 -5.42 -6.18 -3.23
CA PHE A 87 -6.27 -5.00 -3.21
C PHE A 87 -6.80 -4.68 -1.81
N PHE A 88 -6.73 -3.41 -1.44
CA PHE A 88 -7.30 -2.87 -0.21
C PHE A 88 -8.65 -2.21 -0.53
N VAL A 89 -9.70 -2.64 0.18
CA VAL A 89 -11.02 -1.99 0.12
C VAL A 89 -11.12 -0.95 1.23
N ARG A 90 -11.71 0.21 0.94
CA ARG A 90 -11.94 1.23 1.97
C ARG A 90 -12.79 0.66 3.11
N THR A 91 -12.28 0.76 4.34
CA THR A 91 -13.08 0.49 5.53
C THR A 91 -14.03 1.64 5.79
N LYS A 92 -15.29 1.34 6.08
CA LYS A 92 -16.23 2.36 6.56
C LYS A 92 -15.81 2.79 7.97
N PRO A 93 -15.88 4.09 8.29
CA PRO A 93 -15.61 4.60 9.63
C PRO A 93 -16.59 4.03 10.67
#